data_AF-A0A7D8UBY1-F1
#
_entry.id   AF-A0A7D8UBY1-F1
#
_cell.length_a   1.000
_cell.length_b   1.000
_cell.length_c   1.000
_cell.angle_alpha   90.00
_cell.angle_beta   90.00
_cell.angle_gamma   90.00
#
_symmetry.space_group_name_H-M   'P 1'
#
loop_
_entity.id
_entity.type
_entity.pdbx_description
1 polymer ?
#
loop_
_entity_poly.entity_id
_entity_poly.type
_entity_poly.pdbx_seq_one_letter_code
_entity_poly.pdbx_strand_id
1 'polypeptide(L)'
;MNRSDESPESATLEPLVRAVCELESQRGVTPVLVVDPRLVLADEFYVTLCRLLANRTGRSIRLEALPGHRFASNGRGSGWLSHPWVPAPLASPILAPLRRRALRRVAARLPGEARLEPTLAVARPAGMLRELVVGLAGPQDELPRFAQEILLGADPPLLPAR
;
A
#
# COMPACT_ATOMS: atom_id res chain seq x y z
N MET A 1 31.95 11.63 2.94
CA MET A 1 30.95 10.78 2.25
C MET A 1 30.58 9.62 3.17
N ASN A 2 29.49 9.75 3.92
CA ASN A 2 29.00 8.68 4.80
C ASN A 2 28.10 7.73 4.01
N ARG A 3 28.58 6.51 3.73
CA ARG A 3 27.70 5.35 3.50
C ARG A 3 27.21 4.90 4.88
N SER A 4 26.21 5.58 5.42
CA SER A 4 25.56 5.16 6.66
C SER A 4 24.31 4.36 6.29
N ASP A 5 24.32 3.09 6.68
CA ASP A 5 23.12 2.38 7.14
C ASP A 5 21.98 2.20 6.13
N GLU A 6 22.27 1.54 5.00
CA GLU A 6 21.21 0.99 4.17
C GLU A 6 20.64 -0.25 4.91
N SER A 7 19.54 -0.07 5.64
CA SER A 7 18.89 -1.16 6.35
C SER A 7 18.46 -2.24 5.35
N PRO A 8 18.52 -3.55 5.70
CA PRO A 8 18.13 -4.62 4.78
C PRO A 8 16.68 -4.48 4.25
N GLU A 9 15.82 -3.85 5.03
CA GLU A 9 14.45 -3.50 4.65
C GLU A 9 14.41 -2.43 3.54
N SER A 10 15.32 -1.45 3.56
CA SER A 10 15.42 -0.41 2.52
C SER A 10 15.83 -1.02 1.18
N ALA A 11 16.85 -1.89 1.19
CA ALA A 11 17.31 -2.59 0.00
C ALA A 11 16.20 -3.47 -0.64
N THR A 12 15.35 -4.07 0.20
CA THR A 12 14.23 -4.92 -0.27
C THR A 12 13.13 -4.12 -0.97
N LEU A 13 12.84 -2.90 -0.48
CA LEU A 13 11.78 -2.04 -1.05
C LEU A 13 12.26 -1.14 -2.19
N GLU A 14 13.57 -1.04 -2.44
CA GLU A 14 14.11 -0.16 -3.48
C GLU A 14 13.51 -0.39 -4.89
N PRO A 15 13.30 -1.64 -5.36
CA PRO A 15 12.64 -1.85 -6.66
C PRO A 15 11.22 -1.26 -6.72
N LEU A 16 10.49 -1.34 -5.60
CA LEU A 16 9.13 -0.78 -5.49
C LEU A 16 9.17 0.75 -5.46
N VAL A 17 10.05 1.33 -4.65
CA VAL A 17 10.26 2.79 -4.56
C VAL A 17 10.61 3.35 -5.94
N ARG A 18 11.54 2.70 -6.66
CA ARG A 18 11.90 3.07 -8.03
C ARG A 18 10.70 3.04 -8.96
N ALA A 19 9.91 1.96 -8.96
CA ALA A 19 8.73 1.84 -9.83
C ALA A 19 7.69 2.94 -9.54
N VAL A 20 7.45 3.26 -8.27
CA VAL A 20 6.54 4.35 -7.88
C VAL A 20 7.04 5.70 -8.40
N CYS A 21 8.33 6.00 -8.24
CA CYS A 21 8.92 7.24 -8.74
C CYS A 21 8.91 7.34 -10.27
N GLU A 22 9.17 6.23 -10.98
CA GLU A 22 9.09 6.16 -12.43
C GLU A 22 7.66 6.47 -12.92
N LEU A 23 6.64 5.86 -12.29
CA LEU A 23 5.25 6.13 -12.64
C LEU A 23 4.82 7.55 -12.29
N GLU A 24 5.27 8.09 -11.16
CA GLU A 24 4.95 9.48 -10.82
C GLU A 24 5.55 10.48 -11.82
N SER A 25 6.75 10.21 -12.33
CA SER A 25 7.37 11.07 -13.34
C SER A 25 6.55 11.15 -14.64
N GLN A 26 5.64 10.20 -14.86
CA GLN A 26 4.71 10.20 -15.99
C GLN A 26 3.54 11.14 -15.70
N ARG A 27 3.35 12.13 -16.57
CA ARG A 27 2.29 13.13 -16.39
C ARG A 27 0.92 12.48 -16.28
N GLY A 28 0.25 12.73 -15.16
CA GLY A 28 -1.14 12.38 -14.99
C GLY A 28 -1.38 10.94 -14.54
N VAL A 29 -0.33 10.18 -14.17
CA VAL A 29 -0.43 8.79 -13.72
C VAL A 29 -0.40 8.70 -12.18
N THR A 30 -1.32 7.94 -11.60
CA THR A 30 -1.29 7.59 -10.17
C THR A 30 -0.75 6.16 -10.00
N PRO A 31 0.38 5.95 -9.32
CA PRO A 31 0.82 4.59 -8.99
C PRO A 31 -0.14 3.97 -7.96
N VAL A 32 -0.58 2.74 -8.22
CA VAL A 32 -1.48 1.99 -7.33
C VAL A 32 -0.86 0.64 -6.99
N LEU A 33 -0.63 0.40 -5.70
CA LEU A 33 -0.15 -0.88 -5.20
C LEU A 33 -1.33 -1.83 -5.09
N VAL A 34 -1.35 -2.87 -5.90
CA VAL A 34 -2.36 -3.93 -5.86
C VAL A 34 -1.77 -5.13 -5.12
N VAL A 35 -2.32 -5.44 -3.96
CA VAL A 35 -1.79 -6.52 -3.10
C VAL A 35 -2.50 -7.83 -3.40
N ASP A 36 -1.73 -8.86 -3.74
CA ASP A 36 -2.25 -10.23 -3.92
C ASP A 36 -3.01 -10.67 -2.66
N PRO A 37 -4.16 -11.36 -2.77
CA PRO A 37 -4.98 -11.74 -1.61
C PRO A 37 -4.27 -12.65 -0.61
N ARG A 38 -3.20 -13.33 -1.05
CA ARG A 38 -2.36 -14.23 -0.25
C ARG A 38 -1.33 -13.46 0.58
N LEU A 39 -1.08 -12.19 0.30
CA LEU A 39 -0.16 -11.34 1.05
C LEU A 39 -0.89 -10.52 2.11
N VAL A 40 -0.27 -10.43 3.28
CA VAL A 40 -0.68 -9.53 4.35
C VAL A 40 0.51 -8.67 4.71
N LEU A 41 0.44 -7.39 4.37
CA LEU A 41 1.53 -6.44 4.62
C LEU A 41 1.46 -5.91 6.06
N ALA A 42 2.60 -5.99 6.75
CA ALA A 42 2.76 -5.43 8.09
C ALA A 42 2.66 -3.89 8.07
N ASP A 43 2.44 -3.27 9.22
CA ASP A 43 2.34 -1.80 9.29
C ASP A 43 3.67 -1.15 8.89
N GLU A 44 4.78 -1.79 9.29
CA GLU A 44 6.15 -1.38 9.03
C GLU A 44 6.44 -1.24 7.54
N PHE A 45 5.81 -2.06 6.69
CA PHE A 45 5.90 -1.93 5.24
C PHE A 45 5.47 -0.53 4.77
N TYR A 46 4.30 -0.05 5.23
CA TYR A 46 3.77 1.25 4.81
C TYR A 46 4.63 2.40 5.37
N VAL A 47 5.10 2.25 6.62
CA VAL A 47 5.97 3.24 7.26
C VAL A 47 7.29 3.38 6.50
N THR A 48 7.95 2.26 6.21
CA THR A 48 9.23 2.25 5.51
C THR A 48 9.07 2.74 4.07
N LEU A 49 8.02 2.30 3.36
CA LEU A 49 7.71 2.81 2.01
C LEU A 49 7.53 4.34 2.01
N CYS A 50 6.71 4.88 2.93
CA CYS A 50 6.48 6.33 3.01
C CYS A 50 7.77 7.11 3.30
N ARG A 51 8.62 6.61 4.20
CA ARG A 51 9.91 7.25 4.49
C ARG A 51 10.81 7.27 3.26
N LEU A 52 10.94 6.13 2.58
CA LEU A 52 11.78 6.03 1.39
C LEU A 52 11.29 6.94 0.27
N LEU A 53 9.97 6.96 0.01
CA LEU A 53 9.37 7.85 -0.98
C LEU A 53 9.57 9.32 -0.61
N ALA A 54 9.29 9.72 0.64
CA ALA A 54 9.47 11.09 1.09
C ALA A 54 10.93 11.56 0.94
N ASN A 55 11.88 10.70 1.32
CA ASN A 55 13.32 10.97 1.18
C ASN A 55 13.73 11.09 -0.29
N ARG A 56 13.16 10.27 -1.17
CA ARG A 56 13.52 10.22 -2.60
C ARG A 56 12.93 11.38 -3.39
N THR A 57 11.68 11.76 -3.09
CA THR A 57 10.94 12.77 -3.86
C THR A 57 10.96 14.15 -3.20
N GLY A 58 11.29 14.25 -1.91
CA GLY A 58 11.21 15.49 -1.13
C GLY A 58 9.78 16.00 -0.95
N ARG A 59 8.78 15.11 -1.03
CA ARG A 59 7.35 15.46 -1.01
C ARG A 59 6.64 14.75 0.12
N SER A 60 5.56 15.36 0.60
CA SER A 60 4.61 14.66 1.47
C SER A 60 3.88 13.56 0.70
N ILE A 61 3.54 12.47 1.41
CA ILE A 61 2.97 11.25 0.84
C ILE A 61 1.51 11.12 1.27
N ARG A 62 0.61 10.91 0.32
CA ARG A 62 -0.77 10.56 0.60
C ARG A 62 -1.07 9.16 0.09
N LEU A 63 -1.24 8.24 1.03
CA LEU A 63 -1.73 6.89 0.75
C LEU A 63 -3.25 6.92 0.68
N GLU A 64 -3.81 6.46 -0.43
CA GLU A 64 -5.25 6.40 -0.65
C GLU A 64 -5.71 4.93 -0.68
N ALA A 65 -6.42 4.50 0.37
CA ALA A 65 -6.80 3.11 0.57
C ALA A 65 -8.20 2.81 0.03
N LEU A 66 -8.26 2.03 -1.05
CA LEU A 66 -9.47 1.54 -1.71
C LEU A 66 -10.13 0.39 -0.93
N PRO A 67 -11.45 0.17 -1.10
CA PRO A 67 -12.22 -0.78 -0.30
C PRO A 67 -11.71 -2.24 -0.30
N GLY A 68 -11.04 -2.68 -1.36
CA GLY A 68 -10.45 -4.01 -1.46
C GLY A 68 -9.11 -4.18 -0.76
N HIS A 69 -8.40 -3.08 -0.45
CA HIS A 69 -7.09 -3.14 0.21
C HIS A 69 -7.18 -3.69 1.65
N ARG A 70 -6.25 -4.57 2.01
CA ARG A 70 -6.26 -5.30 3.29
C ARG A 70 -5.07 -4.89 4.16
N PHE A 71 -5.36 -4.57 5.42
CA PHE A 71 -4.36 -4.31 6.44
C PHE A 71 -4.23 -5.51 7.38
N ALA A 72 -3.01 -5.77 7.87
CA ALA A 72 -2.78 -6.80 8.89
C ALA A 72 -3.68 -6.56 10.12
N SER A 73 -4.28 -7.61 10.67
CA SER A 73 -5.03 -7.50 11.92
C SER A 73 -4.11 -7.77 13.12
N ASN A 74 -4.07 -6.88 14.11
CA ASN A 74 -3.32 -7.10 15.37
C ASN A 74 -4.08 -7.98 16.39
N GLY A 75 -5.13 -8.69 15.97
CA GLY A 75 -5.96 -9.46 16.89
C GLY A 75 -5.31 -10.79 17.27
N ARG A 76 -4.92 -10.95 18.53
CA ARG A 76 -5.00 -12.23 19.26
C ARG A 76 -6.48 -12.62 19.46
N GLY A 77 -7.26 -12.63 18.37
CA GLY A 77 -8.66 -12.99 18.34
C GLY A 77 -8.81 -14.42 17.86
N SER A 78 -9.27 -15.29 18.75
CA SER A 78 -9.70 -16.64 18.43
C SER A 78 -10.85 -16.59 17.41
N GLY A 79 -10.68 -17.29 16.29
CA GLY A 79 -11.77 -17.77 15.43
C GLY A 79 -11.97 -16.98 14.13
N TRP A 80 -12.16 -17.74 13.04
CA TRP A 80 -12.82 -17.52 11.73
C TRP A 80 -12.95 -16.12 11.08
N LEU A 81 -12.99 -15.02 11.83
CA LEU A 81 -12.99 -13.63 11.36
C LEU A 81 -11.59 -13.09 11.02
N SER A 82 -10.54 -13.84 11.39
CA SER A 82 -9.15 -13.60 10.99
C SER A 82 -8.76 -14.33 9.70
N HIS A 83 -9.72 -14.96 9.00
CA HIS A 83 -9.41 -15.64 7.75
C HIS A 83 -9.05 -14.66 6.62
N PRO A 84 -7.96 -14.91 5.87
CA PRO A 84 -7.55 -14.11 4.72
C PRO A 84 -8.49 -14.23 3.50
N TRP A 85 -9.65 -14.86 3.65
CA TRP A 85 -10.57 -15.22 2.58
C TRP A 85 -11.98 -14.66 2.76
N VAL A 86 -12.13 -13.46 3.33
CA VAL A 86 -13.43 -12.75 3.20
C VAL A 86 -13.47 -12.06 1.84
N PRO A 87 -14.35 -12.49 0.90
CA PRO A 87 -14.43 -11.89 -0.42
C PRO A 87 -14.92 -10.44 -0.32
N ALA A 88 -14.37 -9.56 -1.17
CA ALA A 88 -14.66 -8.12 -1.20
C ALA A 88 -16.17 -7.74 -1.19
N PRO A 89 -17.12 -8.51 -1.77
CA PRO A 89 -18.54 -8.21 -1.69
C PRO A 89 -19.16 -8.46 -0.30
N LEU A 90 -18.44 -9.16 0.59
CA LEU A 90 -18.80 -9.40 2.00
C LEU A 90 -17.93 -8.58 2.97
N ALA A 91 -17.31 -7.50 2.50
CA ALA A 91 -16.91 -6.37 3.35
C ALA A 91 -18.17 -5.61 3.85
N SER A 92 -19.04 -6.38 4.50
CA SER A 92 -20.28 -5.97 5.13
C SER A 92 -20.03 -4.80 6.10
N PRO A 93 -21.03 -3.94 6.38
CA PRO A 93 -20.97 -2.95 7.47
C PRO A 93 -20.45 -3.51 8.80
N ILE A 94 -20.50 -4.82 8.98
CA ILE A 94 -19.95 -5.59 10.11
C ILE A 94 -18.41 -5.51 10.21
N LEU A 95 -17.67 -5.51 9.08
CA LEU A 95 -16.19 -5.47 9.07
C LEU A 95 -15.62 -4.06 8.91
N ALA A 96 -16.45 -3.09 8.52
CA ALA A 96 -16.06 -1.67 8.43
C ALA A 96 -15.38 -1.12 9.71
N PRO A 97 -15.79 -1.50 10.95
CA PRO A 97 -15.12 -1.06 12.17
C PRO A 97 -13.69 -1.61 12.29
N LEU A 98 -13.46 -2.86 11.89
CA LEU A 98 -12.13 -3.49 11.94
C LEU A 98 -11.19 -2.84 10.93
N ARG A 99 -11.67 -2.60 9.72
CA ARG A 99 -10.93 -1.86 8.69
C ARG A 99 -10.57 -0.45 9.17
N ARG A 100 -11.53 0.28 9.75
CA ARG A 100 -11.29 1.62 10.32
C ARG A 100 -10.24 1.60 11.43
N ARG A 101 -10.27 0.59 12.31
CA ARG A 101 -9.25 0.42 13.36
C ARG A 101 -7.86 0.16 12.77
N ALA A 102 -7.77 -0.74 11.78
CA ALA A 102 -6.51 -1.03 11.12
C ALA A 102 -5.94 0.20 10.39
N LEU A 103 -6.78 0.92 9.63
CA LEU A 103 -6.44 2.19 9.00
C LEU A 103 -5.89 3.22 10.00
N ARG A 104 -6.61 3.46 11.11
CA ARG A 104 -6.17 4.41 12.15
C ARG A 104 -4.84 4.02 12.76
N ARG A 105 -4.65 2.72 13.00
CA ARG A 105 -3.38 2.19 13.54
C ARG A 105 -2.24 2.44 12.57
N VAL A 106 -2.40 2.11 11.28
CA VAL A 106 -1.35 2.38 10.29
C VAL A 106 -1.10 3.87 10.16
N ALA A 107 -2.16 4.68 10.05
CA ALA A 107 -2.07 6.14 9.96
C ALA A 107 -1.30 6.75 11.15
N ALA A 108 -1.53 6.26 12.36
CA ALA A 108 -0.83 6.74 13.56
C ALA A 108 0.67 6.40 13.60
N ARG A 109 1.13 5.46 12.76
CA ARG A 109 2.54 5.04 12.67
C ARG A 109 3.29 5.67 11.51
N LEU A 110 2.58 6.33 10.60
CA LEU A 110 3.20 6.98 9.45
C LEU A 110 4.12 8.14 9.89
N PRO A 111 5.19 8.42 9.12
CA PRO A 111 6.01 9.61 9.36
C PRO A 111 5.19 10.89 9.18
N GLY A 112 5.64 12.02 9.74
CA GLY A 112 4.88 13.28 9.74
C GLY A 112 4.61 13.85 8.35
N GLU A 113 5.43 13.46 7.37
CA GLU A 113 5.29 13.80 5.96
C GLU A 113 4.27 12.91 5.24
N ALA A 114 3.67 11.92 5.89
CA ALA A 114 2.76 10.97 5.28
C ALA A 114 1.40 10.88 5.98
N ARG A 115 0.35 10.69 5.18
CA ARG A 115 -1.01 10.44 5.66
C ARG A 115 -1.68 9.31 4.90
N LEU A 116 -2.67 8.69 5.55
CA LEU A 116 -3.46 7.58 5.01
C LEU A 116 -4.93 7.96 5.02
N GLU A 117 -5.56 7.93 3.85
CA GLU A 117 -6.96 8.32 3.64
C GLU A 117 -7.76 7.17 3.03
N PRO A 118 -8.89 6.76 3.63
CA PRO A 118 -9.82 5.85 2.97
C PRO A 118 -10.53 6.58 1.82
N THR A 119 -10.53 5.99 0.63
CA THR A 119 -11.23 6.54 -0.54
C THR A 119 -12.01 5.47 -1.29
N LEU A 120 -12.94 5.89 -2.14
CA LEU A 120 -13.64 5.01 -3.10
C LEU A 120 -12.93 4.95 -4.46
N ALA A 121 -12.13 5.96 -4.78
CA ALA A 121 -11.37 6.05 -6.02
C ALA A 121 -10.07 6.82 -5.76
N VAL A 122 -8.99 6.40 -6.41
CA VAL A 122 -7.71 7.11 -6.28
C VAL A 122 -7.76 8.45 -7.01
N ALA A 123 -7.20 9.48 -6.39
CA ALA A 123 -7.11 10.81 -6.97
C ALA A 123 -6.05 10.84 -8.09
N ARG A 124 -6.31 11.66 -9.10
CA ARG A 124 -5.33 11.97 -10.14
C ARG A 124 -4.20 12.84 -9.55
N PRO A 125 -2.93 12.65 -9.95
CA PRO A 125 -1.86 13.55 -9.54
C PRO A 125 -2.15 14.97 -10.04
N ALA A 126 -1.94 15.95 -9.17
CA ALA A 126 -2.25 17.36 -9.44
C ALA A 126 -0.97 18.21 -9.55
N GLY A 127 0.09 17.65 -10.14
CA GLY A 127 1.37 18.31 -10.43
C GLY A 127 2.43 18.14 -9.34
N MET A 128 3.67 18.57 -9.66
CA MET A 128 4.87 18.32 -8.85
C MET A 128 4.91 19.01 -7.48
N LEU A 129 4.16 20.12 -7.32
CA LEU A 129 4.16 20.91 -6.07
C LEU A 129 3.19 20.36 -5.00
N ARG A 130 2.48 19.28 -5.29
CA ARG A 130 1.51 18.67 -4.38
C ARG A 130 2.04 17.39 -3.77
N GLU A 131 1.27 16.79 -2.88
CA GLU A 131 1.60 15.50 -2.28
C GLU A 131 1.79 14.42 -3.37
N LEU A 132 2.69 13.47 -3.13
CA LEU A 132 2.78 12.23 -3.89
C LEU A 132 1.59 11.35 -3.49
N VAL A 133 0.68 11.09 -4.43
CA VAL A 133 -0.46 10.20 -4.20
C VAL A 133 -0.09 8.78 -4.61
N VAL A 134 -0.26 7.82 -3.70
CA VAL A 134 -0.10 6.39 -3.98
C VAL A 134 -1.38 5.67 -3.58
N GLY A 135 -1.99 4.97 -4.52
CA GLY A 135 -3.16 4.14 -4.24
C GLY A 135 -2.79 2.83 -3.58
N LEU A 136 -3.64 2.33 -2.70
CA LEU A 136 -3.58 0.99 -2.14
C LEU A 136 -4.88 0.26 -2.52
N ALA A 137 -4.76 -0.84 -3.24
CA ALA A 137 -5.87 -1.59 -3.82
C ALA A 137 -5.78 -3.08 -3.51
N GLY A 138 -6.94 -3.72 -3.43
CA GLY A 138 -7.07 -5.17 -3.61
C GLY A 138 -7.30 -5.52 -5.08
N PRO A 139 -7.18 -6.80 -5.48
CA PRO A 139 -7.27 -7.22 -6.89
C PRO A 139 -8.66 -7.10 -7.51
N GLN A 140 -9.67 -6.76 -6.70
CA GLN A 140 -11.06 -6.61 -7.13
C GLN A 140 -11.49 -5.13 -7.16
N ASP A 141 -10.60 -4.20 -6.77
CA ASP A 141 -10.90 -2.78 -6.85
C ASP A 141 -10.84 -2.31 -8.30
N GLU A 142 -11.86 -1.57 -8.74
CA GLU A 142 -11.86 -0.95 -10.05
C GLU A 142 -10.97 0.29 -10.03
N LEU A 143 -10.00 0.34 -10.94
CA LEU A 143 -9.06 1.46 -11.05
C LEU A 143 -9.42 2.40 -12.20
N PRO A 144 -9.31 3.72 -12.00
CA PRO A 144 -9.54 4.67 -13.08
C PRO A 144 -8.45 4.54 -14.15
N ARG A 145 -8.75 4.96 -15.39
CA ARG A 145 -7.82 4.84 -16.54
C ARG A 145 -6.47 5.53 -16.39
N PHE A 146 -6.34 6.45 -15.44
CA PHE A 146 -5.09 7.16 -15.15
C PHE A 146 -4.27 6.49 -14.04
N ALA A 147 -4.80 5.47 -13.38
CA ALA A 147 -4.08 4.68 -12.40
C ALA A 147 -3.26 3.60 -13.11
N GLN A 148 -2.03 3.40 -12.66
CA GLN A 148 -1.18 2.32 -13.14
C GLN A 148 -0.85 1.38 -11.99
N GLU A 149 -1.11 0.10 -12.21
CA GLU A 149 -0.94 -0.96 -11.22
C GLU A 149 0.53 -1.33 -11.04
N ILE A 150 0.91 -1.53 -9.78
CA ILE A 150 2.11 -2.24 -9.35
C ILE A 150 1.64 -3.43 -8.52
N LEU A 151 1.77 -4.63 -9.09
CA LEU A 151 1.36 -5.86 -8.44
C LEU A 151 2.37 -6.28 -7.37
N LEU A 152 1.91 -6.44 -6.13
CA LEU A 152 2.67 -7.04 -5.04
C LEU A 152 2.16 -8.46 -4.85
N GLY A 153 2.95 -9.45 -5.26
CA GLY A 153 2.60 -10.87 -5.19
C GLY A 153 3.72 -11.72 -4.61
N ALA A 154 3.36 -12.91 -4.14
CA ALA A 154 4.33 -13.97 -3.91
C ALA A 154 4.48 -14.78 -5.20
N ASP A 155 5.72 -15.05 -5.61
CA ASP A 155 5.97 -16.05 -6.64
C ASP A 155 5.31 -17.38 -6.22
N PRO A 156 4.66 -18.11 -7.13
CA PRO A 156 4.21 -19.45 -6.81
C PRO A 156 5.42 -20.28 -6.38
N PRO A 157 5.28 -21.18 -5.38
CA PRO A 157 6.35 -22.10 -5.05
C PRO A 157 6.73 -22.85 -6.34
N LEU A 158 8.01 -22.79 -6.71
CA LEU A 158 8.56 -23.61 -7.79
C LEU A 158 8.30 -25.06 -7.41
N LEU A 159 7.22 -25.64 -7.95
CA LEU A 159 6.98 -27.07 -7.82
C LEU A 159 8.17 -27.75 -8.49
N PRO A 160 8.87 -28.69 -7.81
CA PRO A 160 9.93 -29.44 -8.46
C PRO A 160 9.33 -30.11 -9.70
N ALA A 161 9.98 -29.90 -10.85
CA ALA A 161 9.63 -30.58 -12.08
C ALA A 161 9.59 -32.09 -11.79
N ARG A 162 8.43 -32.71 -12.04
CA ARG A 162 8.26 -34.16 -11.93
C ARG A 162 8.91 -34.87 -13.09
#